data_AF-A0A1I1TQ77-F1
#
_entry.id   AF-A0A1I1TQ77-F1
#
_cell.length_a   1.000
_cell.length_b   1.000
_cell.length_c   1.000
_cell.angle_alpha   90.00
_cell.angle_beta   90.00
_cell.angle_gamma   90.00
#
_symmetry.space_group_name_H-M   'P 1'
#
loop_
_entity.id
_entity.type
_entity.pdbx_description
1 polymer ?
#
loop_
_entity_poly.entity_id
_entity_poly.type
_entity_poly.pdbx_seq_one_letter_code
_entity_poly.pdbx_strand_id
1 'polypeptide(L)'
;MGMYIPVKELIRDFGHDIKVWDADKFKPSKNIAGIPQKVFLTAEEAEVLHEVIYPYSERSQLATYLTGGNQLQIDLIWLSTHRFPRDTIVEVANLNRKFKVVAIANWQDYSDLIVYELKGDDQH
;
A
#
# COMPACT_ATOMS: atom_id res chain seq x y z
N MET A 1 -5.50 -15.05 -27.17
CA MET A 1 -4.30 -15.21 -26.32
C MET A 1 -4.30 -14.03 -25.36
N GLY A 2 -4.61 -14.26 -24.08
CA GLY A 2 -4.47 -13.21 -23.06
C GLY A 2 -2.99 -12.98 -22.79
N MET A 3 -2.51 -11.77 -22.99
CA MET A 3 -1.16 -11.37 -22.64
C MET A 3 -1.09 -11.25 -21.11
N TYR A 4 -0.51 -12.25 -20.46
CA TYR A 4 -0.24 -12.18 -19.03
C TYR A 4 1.07 -11.42 -18.81
N ILE A 5 1.02 -10.37 -18.00
CA ILE A 5 2.17 -9.47 -17.78
C ILE A 5 2.89 -9.92 -16.49
N PRO A 6 4.14 -10.41 -16.55
CA PRO A 6 4.90 -10.79 -15.37
C PRO A 6 5.45 -9.54 -14.66
N VAL A 7 4.62 -8.91 -13.83
CA VAL A 7 4.99 -7.68 -13.09
C VAL A 7 6.03 -7.93 -11.98
N LYS A 8 6.24 -9.19 -11.60
CA LYS A 8 7.22 -9.59 -10.59
C LYS A 8 8.66 -9.20 -10.93
N GLU A 9 9.04 -9.27 -12.21
CA GLU A 9 10.40 -8.87 -12.64
C GLU A 9 10.58 -7.35 -12.58
N LEU A 10 9.56 -6.59 -12.99
CA LEU A 10 9.54 -5.13 -12.86
C LEU A 10 9.64 -4.68 -11.40
N ILE A 11 8.92 -5.34 -10.50
CA ILE A 11 8.97 -5.06 -9.07
C ILE A 11 10.37 -5.32 -8.50
N ARG A 12 11.03 -6.40 -8.94
CA ARG A 12 12.38 -6.73 -8.49
C ARG A 12 13.41 -5.70 -8.94
N ASP A 13 13.26 -5.14 -10.13
CA ASP A 13 14.26 -4.25 -10.72
C ASP A 13 14.07 -2.77 -10.33
N PHE A 14 12.83 -2.33 -10.08
CA PHE A 14 12.48 -0.94 -9.74
C PHE A 14 11.97 -0.74 -8.31
N GLY A 15 11.89 -1.82 -7.54
CA GLY A 15 11.44 -1.77 -6.15
C GLY A 15 12.39 -1.00 -5.26
N HIS A 16 11.90 -0.67 -4.08
CA HIS A 16 12.72 -0.21 -2.97
C HIS A 16 12.25 -0.88 -1.69
N ASP A 17 13.12 -0.86 -0.69
CA ASP A 17 12.83 -1.49 0.59
C ASP A 17 11.78 -0.66 1.35
N ILE A 18 10.68 -1.33 1.68
CA ILE A 18 9.55 -0.79 2.41
C ILE A 18 9.31 -1.65 3.64
N LYS A 19 8.80 -1.04 4.70
CA LYS A 19 8.30 -1.77 5.87
C LYS A 19 6.79 -1.77 5.84
N VAL A 20 6.20 -2.94 5.95
CA VAL A 20 4.76 -3.14 5.91
C VAL A 20 4.31 -3.74 7.22
N TRP A 21 3.34 -3.09 7.85
CA TRP A 21 2.58 -3.66 8.95
C TRP A 21 1.24 -4.08 8.39
N ASP A 22 0.96 -5.38 8.41
CA ASP A 22 -0.27 -5.99 7.92
C ASP A 22 -1.39 -5.86 8.96
N ALA A 23 -2.51 -5.23 8.59
CA ALA A 23 -3.62 -4.96 9.51
C ALA A 23 -4.31 -6.21 10.07
N ASP A 24 -4.13 -7.37 9.43
CA ASP A 24 -4.60 -8.64 9.99
C ASP A 24 -3.68 -9.17 11.10
N LYS A 25 -2.39 -8.80 11.09
CA LYS A 25 -1.37 -9.27 12.04
C LYS A 25 -1.19 -8.32 13.21
N PHE A 26 -1.09 -7.02 12.96
CA PHE A 26 -1.10 -6.02 14.03
C PHE A 26 -2.57 -5.67 14.33
N LYS A 27 -3.02 -5.80 15.58
CA LYS A 27 -4.39 -5.42 15.92
C LYS A 27 -4.51 -3.90 15.91
N PRO A 28 -5.23 -3.26 14.96
CA PRO A 28 -5.52 -1.85 15.07
C PRO A 28 -6.32 -1.61 16.36
N SER A 29 -6.08 -0.46 16.97
CA SER A 29 -6.56 -0.06 18.29
C SER A 29 -7.93 -0.64 18.66
N LYS A 30 -7.95 -1.46 19.70
CA LYS A 30 -9.22 -1.76 20.38
C LYS A 30 -9.66 -0.48 21.06
N ASN A 31 -10.79 0.08 20.66
CA ASN A 31 -11.43 1.17 21.40
C ASN A 31 -11.75 0.68 22.81
N ILE A 32 -10.92 1.05 23.80
CA ILE A 32 -11.25 0.87 25.21
C ILE A 32 -11.95 2.15 25.64
N ALA A 33 -13.26 2.07 25.85
CA ALA A 33 -14.09 3.19 26.32
C ALA A 33 -14.09 4.46 25.42
N GLY A 34 -14.02 4.29 24.09
CA GLY A 34 -14.22 5.39 23.14
C GLY A 34 -13.04 6.35 22.96
N ILE A 35 -11.88 6.04 23.55
CA ILE A 35 -10.65 6.82 23.37
C ILE A 35 -9.75 6.09 22.36
N PRO A 36 -9.35 6.74 21.25
CA PRO A 36 -8.38 6.16 20.33
C PRO A 36 -7.02 6.08 21.03
N GLN A 37 -6.55 4.86 21.32
CA GLN A 37 -5.17 4.65 21.77
C GLN A 37 -4.23 4.74 20.58
N LYS A 38 -3.12 5.48 20.76
CA LYS A 38 -2.03 5.59 19.78
C LYS A 38 -1.36 4.22 19.65
N VAL A 39 -1.33 3.66 18.44
CA VAL A 39 -0.71 2.36 18.18
C VAL A 39 0.79 2.57 18.05
N PHE A 40 1.56 1.90 18.91
CA PHE A 40 3.02 1.85 18.75
C PHE A 40 3.34 0.66 17.85
N LEU A 41 3.53 0.95 16.55
CA LEU A 41 4.03 -0.04 15.60
C LEU A 41 5.43 -0.47 16.02
N THR A 42 5.60 -1.74 16.34
CA THR A 42 6.91 -2.29 16.68
C THR A 42 7.66 -2.72 15.42
N ALA A 43 8.99 -2.69 15.46
CA ALA A 43 9.81 -3.10 14.32
C ALA A 43 9.76 -4.62 14.06
N GLU A 44 9.38 -5.42 15.06
CA GLU A 44 9.29 -6.88 14.97
C GLU A 44 8.04 -7.35 14.19
N GLU A 45 6.99 -6.54 14.17
CA GLU A 45 5.77 -6.78 13.41
C GLU A 45 5.86 -6.28 11.95
N ALA A 46 6.96 -5.61 11.60
CA ALA A 46 7.16 -5.06 10.27
C ALA A 46 7.73 -6.12 9.31
N GLU A 47 7.04 -6.35 8.21
CA GLU A 47 7.56 -7.11 7.08
C GLU A 47 8.38 -6.18 6.18
N VAL A 48 9.65 -6.52 5.96
CA VAL A 48 10.50 -5.81 5.02
C VAL A 48 10.30 -6.41 3.64
N LEU A 49 9.78 -5.61 2.71
CA LEU A 49 9.51 -6.02 1.33
C LEU A 49 10.25 -5.11 0.35
N HIS A 50 10.58 -5.63 -0.81
CA HIS A 50 11.18 -4.88 -1.91
C HIS A 50 10.12 -4.68 -2.98
N GLU A 51 9.45 -3.53 -2.98
CA GLU A 51 8.24 -3.29 -3.77
C GLU A 51 8.27 -1.89 -4.41
N VAL A 52 7.44 -1.67 -5.43
CA VAL A 52 7.43 -0.42 -6.19
C VAL A 52 6.40 0.53 -5.60
N ILE A 53 6.86 1.69 -5.13
CA ILE A 53 6.01 2.80 -4.69
C ILE A 53 6.36 4.06 -5.49
N TYR A 54 5.35 4.79 -5.92
CA TYR A 54 5.55 6.05 -6.63
C TYR A 54 4.49 7.08 -6.23
N PRO A 55 4.81 8.38 -6.29
CA PRO A 55 3.85 9.43 -5.98
C PRO A 55 2.66 9.39 -6.93
N TYR A 56 1.46 9.54 -6.37
CA TYR A 56 0.26 9.73 -7.16
C TYR A 56 0.37 11.05 -7.92
N SER A 57 0.05 11.00 -9.21
CA SER A 57 -0.11 12.19 -10.04
C SER A 57 -1.38 12.00 -10.85
N GLU A 58 -2.21 13.04 -10.94
CA GLU A 58 -3.40 13.03 -11.81
C GLU A 58 -3.02 12.83 -13.30
N ARG A 59 -1.75 13.01 -13.66
CA ARG A 59 -1.21 12.74 -14.99
C ARG A 59 -0.81 11.27 -15.22
N SER A 60 -0.73 10.47 -14.17
CA SER A 60 -0.50 9.03 -14.28
C SER A 60 -1.77 8.36 -14.78
N GLN A 61 -1.85 8.08 -16.07
CA GLN A 61 -3.05 7.51 -16.73
C GLN A 61 -3.56 6.23 -16.04
N LEU A 62 -2.67 5.45 -15.41
CA LEU A 62 -3.03 4.28 -14.60
C LEU A 62 -3.97 4.64 -13.44
N ALA A 63 -3.75 5.79 -12.79
CA ALA A 63 -4.47 6.21 -11.60
C ALA A 63 -5.96 6.53 -11.87
N THR A 64 -6.26 7.05 -13.07
CA THR A 64 -7.64 7.33 -13.51
C THR A 64 -8.44 6.05 -13.77
N TYR A 65 -7.79 4.97 -14.22
CA TYR A 65 -8.45 3.67 -14.42
C TYR A 65 -8.68 2.92 -13.10
N LEU A 66 -7.81 3.11 -12.12
CA LEU A 66 -7.83 2.38 -10.85
C LEU A 66 -8.89 2.91 -9.85
N THR A 67 -9.13 4.22 -9.84
CA THR A 67 -10.00 4.89 -8.85
C THR A 67 -11.50 4.81 -9.16
N GLY A 68 -11.89 4.27 -10.33
CA GLY A 68 -13.30 4.20 -10.74
C GLY A 68 -14.02 5.56 -10.78
N GLY A 69 -13.27 6.66 -10.88
CA GLY A 69 -13.80 8.03 -10.84
C GLY A 69 -13.97 8.63 -9.44
N ASN A 70 -13.65 7.92 -8.36
CA ASN A 70 -13.63 8.50 -7.02
C ASN A 70 -12.31 9.25 -6.77
N GLN A 71 -12.41 10.56 -6.57
CA GLN A 71 -11.28 11.39 -6.10
C GLN A 71 -10.99 11.09 -4.63
N LEU A 72 -10.33 9.96 -4.37
CA LEU A 72 -9.64 9.78 -3.10
C LEU A 72 -8.38 10.66 -3.13
N GLN A 73 -8.16 11.46 -2.09
CA GLN A 73 -6.88 12.15 -1.89
C GLN A 73 -5.83 11.09 -1.57
N ILE A 74 -5.14 10.62 -2.61
CA ILE A 74 -4.10 9.60 -2.57
C ILE A 74 -2.77 10.31 -2.73
N ASP A 75 -1.79 9.93 -1.91
CA ASP A 75 -0.45 10.51 -1.96
C ASP A 75 0.51 9.62 -2.74
N LEU A 76 0.42 8.29 -2.57
CA LEU A 76 1.28 7.31 -3.22
C LEU A 76 0.47 6.15 -3.80
N ILE A 77 1.02 5.52 -4.84
CA ILE A 77 0.57 4.23 -5.35
C ILE A 77 1.63 3.20 -5.05
N TRP A 78 1.20 2.05 -4.53
CA TRP A 78 2.06 0.90 -4.27
C TRP A 78 1.63 -0.28 -5.16
N LEU A 79 2.58 -0.82 -5.90
CA LEU A 79 2.41 -2.02 -6.70
C LEU A 79 3.00 -3.19 -5.91
N SER A 80 2.21 -4.22 -5.66
CA SER A 80 2.67 -5.43 -4.98
C SER A 80 2.15 -6.69 -5.63
N THR A 81 2.88 -7.78 -5.43
CA THR A 81 2.42 -9.14 -5.75
C THR A 81 1.80 -9.85 -4.54
N HIS A 82 1.88 -9.23 -3.36
CA HIS A 82 1.36 -9.74 -2.10
C HIS A 82 -0.03 -9.15 -1.79
N ARG A 83 -0.83 -9.92 -1.04
CA ARG A 83 -2.16 -9.49 -0.61
C ARG A 83 -2.10 -8.95 0.81
N PHE A 84 -2.33 -7.64 0.94
CA PHE A 84 -2.56 -6.94 2.19
C PHE A 84 -3.99 -6.42 2.29
N PRO A 85 -4.59 -6.42 3.50
CA PRO A 85 -5.90 -5.82 3.75
C PRO A 85 -5.82 -4.29 3.75
N ARG A 86 -7.01 -3.66 3.74
CA ARG A 86 -7.14 -2.22 3.98
C ARG A 86 -6.63 -1.87 5.38
N ASP A 87 -6.23 -0.62 5.59
CA ASP A 87 -5.64 -0.13 6.85
C ASP A 87 -4.24 -0.66 7.18
N THR A 88 -3.65 -1.48 6.30
CA THR A 88 -2.22 -1.81 6.29
C THR A 88 -1.39 -0.53 6.26
N ILE A 89 -0.33 -0.48 7.09
CA ILE A 89 0.57 0.67 7.18
C ILE A 89 1.86 0.33 6.44
N VAL A 90 2.34 1.28 5.64
CA VAL A 90 3.55 1.17 4.85
C VAL A 90 4.47 2.34 5.18
N GLU A 91 5.70 2.05 5.60
CA GLU A 91 6.76 3.03 5.75
C GLU A 91 7.72 2.94 4.55
N VAL A 92 7.83 4.06 3.85
CA VAL A 92 8.77 4.20 2.74
C VAL A 92 10.09 4.73 3.29
N ALA A 93 11.14 3.91 3.25
CA ALA A 93 12.44 4.24 3.85
C ALA A 93 12.99 5.59 3.38
N ASN A 94 12.83 5.92 2.09
CA ASN A 94 13.33 7.16 1.50
C ASN A 94 12.58 8.42 1.97
N LEU A 95 11.33 8.29 2.40
CA LEU A 95 10.49 9.41 2.84
C LEU A 95 10.40 9.53 4.35
N ASN A 96 10.83 8.49 5.09
CA ASN A 96 10.70 8.38 6.55
C ASN A 96 9.29 8.77 7.03
N ARG A 97 8.28 8.36 6.26
CA ARG A 97 6.86 8.68 6.45
C ARG A 97 6.05 7.40 6.31
N LYS A 98 4.99 7.33 7.10
CA LYS A 98 4.02 6.23 7.10
C LYS A 98 2.81 6.61 6.28
N PHE A 99 2.32 5.63 5.54
CA PHE A 99 1.15 5.75 4.69
C PHE A 99 0.23 4.57 4.97
N LYS A 100 -1.07 4.82 4.91
CA LYS A 100 -2.10 3.81 5.12
C LYS A 100 -2.75 3.42 3.81
N VAL A 101 -3.01 2.13 3.62
CA VAL A 101 -3.80 1.61 2.49
C VAL A 101 -5.26 2.07 2.63
N VAL A 102 -5.71 2.88 1.68
CA VAL A 102 -7.09 3.41 1.63
C VAL A 102 -7.95 2.73 0.57
N ALA A 103 -7.36 2.19 -0.48
CA ALA A 103 -8.05 1.40 -1.51
C ALA A 103 -7.14 0.34 -2.13
N ILE A 104 -7.75 -0.65 -2.78
CA ILE A 104 -7.10 -1.81 -3.37
C ILE A 104 -7.76 -2.10 -4.71
N ALA A 105 -6.95 -2.25 -5.75
CA ALA A 105 -7.37 -2.74 -7.07
C ALA A 105 -6.62 -4.02 -7.40
N ASN A 106 -7.37 -5.11 -7.57
CA ASN A 106 -6.82 -6.43 -7.83
C ASN A 106 -6.83 -6.73 -9.34
N TRP A 107 -5.65 -7.00 -9.91
CA TRP A 107 -5.47 -7.33 -11.33
C TRP A 107 -5.04 -8.78 -11.54
N GLN A 108 -5.22 -9.65 -10.54
CA GLN A 108 -4.81 -11.06 -10.56
C GLN A 108 -5.43 -11.91 -11.67
N ASP A 109 -6.56 -11.48 -12.23
CA ASP A 109 -7.16 -12.15 -13.39
C ASP A 109 -6.38 -11.90 -14.70
N TYR A 110 -5.49 -10.89 -14.72
CA TYR A 110 -4.75 -10.44 -15.91
C TYR A 110 -3.22 -10.34 -15.70
N SER A 111 -2.73 -10.31 -14.44
CA SER A 111 -1.32 -10.17 -14.08
C SER A 111 -1.10 -10.50 -12.59
N ASP A 112 0.11 -10.75 -12.11
CA ASP A 112 0.35 -10.93 -10.66
C ASP A 112 0.30 -9.63 -9.82
N LEU A 113 -0.32 -8.58 -10.34
CA LEU A 113 -0.30 -7.24 -9.74
C LEU A 113 -1.54 -6.98 -8.88
N ILE A 114 -1.29 -6.43 -7.70
CA ILE A 114 -2.27 -5.74 -6.88
C ILE A 114 -1.78 -4.30 -6.71
N VAL A 115 -2.69 -3.36 -6.93
CA VAL A 115 -2.40 -1.94 -6.80
C VAL A 115 -3.06 -1.42 -5.53
N TYR A 116 -2.26 -0.78 -4.68
CA TYR A 116 -2.64 -0.20 -3.42
C TYR A 116 -2.58 1.32 -3.52
N GLU A 117 -3.64 1.97 -3.07
CA GLU A 117 -3.69 3.42 -2.93
C GLU A 117 -3.35 3.79 -1.50
N LEU A 118 -2.34 4.64 -1.34
CA LEU A 118 -1.77 5.00 -0.05
C LEU A 118 -2.04 6.48 0.25
N LYS A 119 -2.49 6.75 1.47
CA LYS A 119 -2.64 8.11 2.01
C LYS A 119 -1.73 8.31 3.20
N GLY A 120 -1.14 9.50 3.34
CA GLY A 120 -0.31 9.88 4.49
C GLY A 120 -1.07 9.63 5.79
N ASP A 121 -0.42 8.94 6.73
CA ASP A 121 -0.99 8.67 8.04
C ASP A 121 -0.47 9.70 9.05
N ASP A 122 -1.18 10.83 9.18
CA ASP A 122 -0.85 11.89 10.14
C ASP A 122 -1.07 11.48 11.61
N GLN A 123 -1.63 10.29 11.87
CA GLN A 123 -1.93 9.83 13.23
C GLN A 123 -0.75 9.14 13.93
N HIS A 124 0.32 8.77 13.22
CA HIS A 124 1.44 7.99 13.75
C HIS A 124 2.79 8.70 13.67
#